data_AF-A0A158JFY3-F1
#
_entry.id   AF-A0A158JFY3-F1
#
_cell.length_a   1.000
_cell.length_b   1.000
_cell.length_c   1.000
_cell.angle_alpha   90.00
_cell.angle_beta   90.00
_cell.angle_gamma   90.00
#
_symmetry.space_group_name_H-M   'P 1'
#
loop_
_entity.id
_entity.type
_entity.pdbx_description
1 polymer ?
#
loop_
_entity_poly.entity_id
_entity_poly.type
_entity_poly.pdbx_seq_one_letter_code
_entity_poly.pdbx_strand_id
1 'polypeptide(L)'
;MLFTRTGEIVQKLQAARQSLQLPSMLAKLDHFDLIILDDLSYVRKDQAETSVLFELIAERYERRSLLITANAAFSGWNDVFPDPSMTVAAIDRLVHHSTIFELNVESYRRRSADDNKRARRRQLPHPESEGATTMPS
;
A
#
# COMPACT_ATOMS: atom_id res chain seq x y z
N MET A 1 13.13 -10.91 -8.65
CA MET A 1 12.22 -10.11 -7.80
C MET A 1 11.32 -9.28 -8.71
N LEU A 2 10.03 -9.18 -8.40
CA LEU A 2 9.07 -8.29 -9.06
C LEU A 2 8.47 -7.32 -8.04
N PHE A 3 8.46 -6.03 -8.35
CA PHE A 3 7.71 -5.01 -7.59
C PHE A 3 6.52 -4.54 -8.42
N THR A 4 5.36 -4.41 -7.78
CA THR A 4 4.14 -3.91 -8.44
C THR A 4 3.19 -3.30 -7.42
N ARG A 5 2.42 -2.30 -7.85
CA ARG A 5 1.22 -1.91 -7.09
C ARG A 5 0.21 -3.04 -7.14
N THR A 6 -0.49 -3.27 -6.03
CA THR A 6 -1.50 -4.34 -5.91
C THR A 6 -2.61 -4.15 -6.95
N GLY A 7 -3.10 -2.92 -7.16
CA GLY A 7 -4.11 -2.63 -8.17
C GLY A 7 -3.68 -3.01 -9.60
N GLU A 8 -2.43 -2.74 -9.99
CA GLU A 8 -1.95 -3.04 -11.34
C GLU A 8 -1.86 -4.54 -11.63
N ILE A 9 -1.39 -5.33 -10.66
CA ILE A 9 -1.28 -6.78 -10.84
C ILE A 9 -2.66 -7.43 -10.84
N VAL A 10 -3.58 -6.95 -9.99
CA VAL A 10 -4.97 -7.41 -9.95
C VAL A 10 -5.65 -7.16 -11.29
N GLN A 11 -5.51 -5.96 -11.88
CA GLN A 11 -6.06 -5.68 -13.21
C GLN A 11 -5.50 -6.61 -14.29
N LYS A 12 -4.18 -6.87 -14.27
CA LYS A 12 -3.54 -7.81 -15.22
C LYS A 12 -4.06 -9.24 -15.04
N LEU A 13 -4.21 -9.69 -13.80
CA LEU A 13 -4.73 -11.03 -13.50
C LEU A 13 -6.21 -11.15 -13.88
N GLN A 14 -7.01 -10.11 -13.67
CA GLN A 14 -8.40 -10.08 -14.12
C GLN A 14 -8.52 -10.17 -15.64
N ALA A 15 -7.74 -9.38 -16.38
CA ALA A 15 -7.71 -9.46 -17.84
C ALA A 15 -7.28 -10.86 -18.33
N ALA A 16 -6.30 -11.47 -17.65
CA ALA A 16 -5.89 -12.84 -17.91
C ALA A 16 -7.02 -13.84 -17.60
N ARG A 17 -7.78 -13.65 -16.52
CA ARG A 17 -8.94 -14.49 -16.17
C ARG A 17 -10.03 -14.42 -17.23
N GLN A 18 -10.39 -13.22 -17.68
CA GLN A 18 -11.38 -13.01 -18.76
C GLN A 18 -10.94 -13.65 -20.08
N SER A 19 -9.64 -13.72 -20.33
CA SER A 19 -9.06 -14.35 -21.53
C SER A 19 -8.70 -15.83 -21.34
N LEU A 20 -9.10 -16.46 -20.22
CA LEU A 20 -8.76 -17.85 -19.86
C LEU A 20 -7.24 -18.15 -19.80
N GLN A 21 -6.43 -17.13 -19.53
CA GLN A 21 -4.97 -17.19 -19.43
C GLN A 21 -4.45 -17.06 -17.99
N LEU A 22 -5.35 -17.04 -16.99
CA LEU A 22 -4.95 -16.84 -15.58
C LEU A 22 -3.92 -17.88 -15.10
N PRO A 23 -4.08 -19.20 -15.33
CA PRO A 23 -3.07 -20.18 -14.91
C PRO A 23 -1.69 -19.94 -15.53
N SER A 24 -1.64 -19.57 -16.82
CA SER A 24 -0.38 -19.24 -17.49
C SER A 24 0.26 -17.97 -16.91
N MET A 25 -0.55 -16.97 -16.58
CA MET A 25 -0.06 -15.74 -15.95
C MET A 25 0.48 -16.00 -14.54
N LEU A 26 -0.21 -16.80 -13.73
CA LEU A 26 0.26 -17.22 -12.41
C LEU A 26 1.58 -17.99 -12.50
N ALA A 27 1.69 -18.95 -13.43
CA ALA A 27 2.93 -19.69 -13.66
C ALA A 27 4.10 -18.79 -14.08
N LYS A 28 3.83 -17.72 -14.84
CA LYS A 28 4.85 -16.69 -15.17
C LYS A 28 5.28 -15.89 -13.94
N LEU A 29 4.34 -15.54 -13.06
CA LEU A 29 4.65 -14.87 -11.79
C LEU A 29 5.48 -15.76 -10.86
N ASP A 30 5.31 -17.08 -10.95
CA ASP A 30 6.01 -18.03 -10.10
C ASP A 30 7.50 -18.19 -10.41
N HIS A 31 7.97 -17.68 -11.57
CA HIS A 31 9.40 -17.54 -11.86
C HIS A 31 10.11 -16.51 -10.95
N PHE A 32 9.37 -15.62 -10.29
CA PHE A 32 9.97 -14.66 -9.36
C PHE A 32 10.05 -15.25 -7.95
N ASP A 33 11.26 -15.33 -7.39
CA ASP A 33 11.45 -15.77 -5.99
C ASP A 33 10.70 -14.91 -4.96
N LEU A 34 10.59 -13.62 -5.27
CA LEU A 34 9.89 -12.62 -4.46
C LEU A 34 9.04 -11.73 -5.34
N ILE A 35 7.77 -11.58 -4.96
CA ILE A 35 6.86 -10.57 -5.49
C ILE A 35 6.51 -9.61 -4.35
N ILE A 36 6.68 -8.32 -4.61
CA ILE A 36 6.34 -7.23 -3.70
C ILE A 36 5.03 -6.60 -4.18
N LEU A 37 4.00 -6.69 -3.35
CA LEU A 37 2.68 -6.11 -3.55
C LEU A 37 2.58 -4.85 -2.70
N ASP A 38 2.66 -3.69 -3.35
CA ASP A 38 2.53 -2.40 -2.68
C ASP A 38 1.06 -1.97 -2.59
N ASP A 39 0.67 -1.44 -1.44
CA ASP A 39 -0.64 -0.84 -1.15
C ASP A 39 -1.83 -1.78 -1.39
N LEU A 40 -1.91 -2.87 -0.61
CA LEU A 40 -3.02 -3.83 -0.68
C LEU A 40 -4.38 -3.20 -0.37
N SER A 41 -4.40 -2.10 0.39
CA SER A 41 -5.60 -1.35 0.76
C SER A 41 -6.33 -0.69 -0.43
N TYR A 42 -5.75 -0.69 -1.64
CA TYR A 42 -6.40 -0.13 -2.82
C TYR A 42 -7.53 -1.02 -3.37
N VAL A 43 -7.44 -2.34 -3.21
CA VAL A 43 -8.45 -3.27 -3.73
C VAL A 43 -9.73 -3.10 -2.91
N ARG A 44 -10.75 -2.49 -3.49
CA ARG A 44 -12.02 -2.20 -2.80
C ARG A 44 -13.16 -2.98 -3.44
N LYS A 45 -13.67 -3.97 -2.71
CA LYS A 45 -15.04 -4.51 -2.80
C LYS A 45 -15.56 -4.87 -4.20
N ASP A 46 -14.68 -5.29 -5.11
CA ASP A 46 -15.10 -5.99 -6.32
C ASP A 46 -14.62 -7.45 -6.24
N GLN A 47 -15.61 -8.34 -6.24
CA GLN A 47 -15.41 -9.78 -6.08
C GLN A 47 -14.45 -10.35 -7.14
N ALA A 48 -14.46 -9.79 -8.36
CA ALA A 48 -13.59 -10.24 -9.44
C ALA A 48 -12.11 -9.92 -9.13
N GLU A 49 -11.84 -8.73 -8.59
CA GLU A 49 -10.50 -8.31 -8.14
C GLU A 49 -9.98 -9.17 -6.99
N THR A 50 -10.82 -9.37 -5.98
CA THR A 50 -10.42 -10.08 -4.76
C THR A 50 -10.21 -11.57 -5.01
N SER A 51 -10.97 -12.14 -5.96
CA SER A 51 -10.81 -13.54 -6.36
C SER A 51 -9.43 -13.77 -6.99
N VAL A 52 -8.99 -12.93 -7.94
CA VAL A 52 -7.67 -13.10 -8.57
C VAL A 52 -6.52 -12.80 -7.61
N LEU A 53 -6.71 -11.89 -6.66
CA LEU A 53 -5.75 -11.64 -5.59
C LEU A 53 -5.63 -12.86 -4.67
N PHE A 54 -6.77 -13.47 -4.28
CA PHE A 54 -6.78 -14.70 -3.49
C PHE A 54 -6.09 -15.85 -4.22
N GLU A 55 -6.36 -16.04 -5.51
CA GLU A 55 -5.70 -17.05 -6.34
C GLU A 55 -4.19 -16.84 -6.39
N LEU A 56 -3.70 -15.60 -6.53
CA LEU A 56 -2.27 -15.29 -6.44
C LEU A 56 -1.69 -15.65 -5.06
N ILE A 57 -2.37 -15.31 -3.97
CA ILE A 57 -1.93 -15.63 -2.61
C ILE A 57 -1.85 -17.16 -2.43
N ALA A 58 -2.89 -17.88 -2.88
CA ALA A 58 -2.97 -19.33 -2.79
C ALA A 58 -1.90 -20.04 -3.63
N GLU A 59 -1.61 -19.55 -4.84
CA GLU A 59 -0.56 -20.10 -5.70
C GLU A 59 0.84 -19.89 -5.12
N ARG A 60 1.04 -18.83 -4.34
CA ARG A 60 2.35 -18.51 -3.73
C ARG A 60 2.56 -19.19 -2.38
N TYR A 61 1.47 -19.52 -1.69
CA TYR A 61 1.48 -20.18 -0.39
C TYR A 61 2.35 -21.46 -0.42
N GLU A 62 3.27 -21.58 0.54
CA GLU A 62 4.25 -22.67 0.66
C GLU A 62 5.19 -22.89 -0.55
N ARG A 63 5.15 -22.01 -1.56
CA ARG A 63 5.91 -22.15 -2.81
C ARG A 63 6.98 -21.08 -2.99
N ARG A 64 6.63 -19.80 -2.84
CA ARG A 64 7.52 -18.66 -3.07
C ARG A 64 7.10 -17.45 -2.23
N SER A 65 8.02 -16.52 -1.96
CA SER A 65 7.78 -15.43 -1.00
C SER A 65 6.91 -14.30 -1.56
N LEU A 66 6.09 -13.72 -0.69
CA LEU A 66 5.37 -12.47 -0.91
C LEU A 66 5.82 -11.43 0.13
N LEU A 67 6.00 -10.19 -0.30
CA LEU A 67 6.10 -9.03 0.59
C LEU A 67 4.92 -8.13 0.29
N ILE A 68 4.15 -7.79 1.31
CA ILE A 68 2.93 -6.99 1.18
C ILE A 68 3.08 -5.74 2.03
N THR A 69 2.77 -4.58 1.45
CA THR A 69 2.56 -3.35 2.22
C THR A 69 1.06 -3.09 2.31
N ALA A 70 0.59 -2.77 3.51
CA ALA A 70 -0.82 -2.47 3.77
C ALA A 70 -0.91 -1.33 4.78
N ASN A 71 -1.85 -0.42 4.56
CA ASN A 71 -2.12 0.67 5.49
C ASN A 71 -3.14 0.29 6.59
N ALA A 72 -3.87 -0.81 6.39
CA ALA A 72 -4.82 -1.35 7.34
C ALA A 72 -4.27 -2.61 8.01
N ALA A 73 -4.44 -2.70 9.33
CA ALA A 73 -4.23 -3.93 10.09
C ALA A 73 -5.18 -5.03 9.60
N PHE A 74 -4.88 -6.31 9.91
CA PHE A 74 -5.69 -7.45 9.47
C PHE A 74 -7.17 -7.36 9.86
N SER A 75 -7.51 -6.72 10.98
CA SER A 75 -8.90 -6.45 11.38
C SER A 75 -9.69 -5.59 10.37
N GLY A 76 -8.99 -4.75 9.60
CA GLY A 76 -9.56 -3.92 8.54
C GLY A 76 -9.63 -4.59 7.16
N TRP A 77 -9.16 -5.83 7.01
CA TRP A 77 -9.15 -6.51 5.71
C TRP A 77 -10.53 -6.99 5.25
N ASN A 78 -11.54 -6.91 6.12
CA ASN A 78 -12.95 -7.06 5.74
C ASN A 78 -13.42 -5.99 4.74
N ASP A 79 -12.71 -4.87 4.61
CA ASP A 79 -12.97 -3.87 3.57
C ASP A 79 -12.26 -4.19 2.23
N VAL A 80 -11.25 -5.06 2.27
CA VAL A 80 -10.50 -5.51 1.09
C VAL A 80 -11.21 -6.69 0.44
N PHE A 81 -11.53 -7.73 1.23
CA PHE A 81 -12.20 -8.94 0.78
C PHE A 81 -13.69 -8.89 1.17
N PRO A 82 -14.64 -8.99 0.22
CA PRO A 82 -16.06 -8.86 0.50
C PRO A 82 -16.64 -10.07 1.26
N ASP A 83 -16.05 -11.26 1.08
CA ASP A 83 -16.47 -12.48 1.76
C ASP A 83 -15.60 -12.73 3.00
N PRO A 84 -16.17 -12.80 4.22
CA PRO A 84 -15.42 -13.01 5.45
C PRO A 84 -14.62 -14.31 5.47
N SER A 85 -15.13 -15.37 4.85
CA SER A 85 -14.44 -16.67 4.81
C SER A 85 -13.19 -16.59 3.93
N MET A 86 -13.28 -15.91 2.80
CA MET A 86 -12.15 -15.59 1.92
C MET A 86 -11.13 -14.71 2.64
N THR A 87 -11.57 -13.69 3.39
CA THR A 87 -10.68 -12.84 4.19
C THR A 87 -9.83 -13.67 5.16
N VAL A 88 -10.49 -14.51 5.95
CA VAL A 88 -9.82 -15.39 6.93
C VAL A 88 -8.86 -16.34 6.23
N ALA A 89 -9.31 -16.97 5.13
CA ALA A 89 -8.49 -17.90 4.36
C ALA A 89 -7.25 -17.25 3.71
N ALA A 90 -7.37 -15.98 3.26
CA ALA A 90 -6.25 -15.22 2.70
C ALA A 90 -5.25 -14.84 3.78
N ILE A 91 -5.74 -14.31 4.91
CA ILE A 91 -4.91 -13.92 6.05
C ILE A 91 -4.17 -15.15 6.58
N ASP A 92 -4.86 -16.27 6.82
CA ASP A 92 -4.28 -17.51 7.34
C ASP A 92 -3.06 -17.95 6.52
N ARG A 93 -3.19 -18.00 5.19
CA ARG A 93 -2.10 -18.33 4.27
C ARG A 93 -0.94 -17.35 4.34
N LEU A 94 -1.23 -16.06 4.45
CA LEU A 94 -0.19 -15.05 4.55
C LEU A 94 0.54 -15.11 5.89
N VAL A 95 -0.17 -15.33 7.00
CA VAL A 95 0.43 -15.25 8.34
C VAL A 95 1.20 -16.51 8.71
N HIS A 96 0.80 -17.68 8.21
CA HIS A 96 1.36 -18.98 8.61
C HIS A 96 2.90 -19.04 8.50
N HIS A 97 3.47 -18.44 7.45
CA HIS A 97 4.92 -18.38 7.23
C HIS A 97 5.40 -16.95 6.95
N SER A 98 5.08 -16.01 7.84
CA SER A 98 5.46 -14.60 7.68
C SER A 98 6.28 -14.05 8.84
N THR A 99 6.95 -12.94 8.54
CA THR A 99 7.40 -11.98 9.55
C THR A 99 6.59 -10.71 9.38
N ILE A 100 5.86 -10.31 10.40
CA ILE A 100 4.99 -9.13 10.37
C ILE A 100 5.75 -7.95 10.98
N PHE A 101 5.81 -6.84 10.23
CA PHE A 101 6.39 -5.59 10.69
C PHE A 101 5.29 -4.56 10.89
N GLU A 102 5.00 -4.22 12.14
CA GLU A 102 4.09 -3.12 12.47
C GLU A 102 4.87 -1.80 12.55
N LEU A 103 4.55 -0.88 11.63
CA LEU A 103 5.24 0.40 11.50
C LEU A 103 4.42 1.52 12.12
N ASN A 104 4.54 1.69 13.44
CA ASN A 104 3.89 2.77 14.20
C ASN A 104 4.75 4.03 14.28
N VAL A 105 5.21 4.53 13.13
CA VAL A 105 6.12 5.67 13.04
C VAL A 105 5.45 6.89 12.41
N GLU A 106 5.89 8.09 12.81
CA GLU A 106 5.39 9.33 12.22
C GLU A 106 5.66 9.35 10.72
N SER A 107 4.63 9.75 9.95
CA SER A 107 4.73 9.86 8.50
C SER A 107 5.94 10.69 8.10
N TYR A 108 6.87 10.06 7.39
CA TYR A 108 8.05 10.74 6.86
C TYR A 108 7.65 11.97 6.02
N ARG A 109 6.60 11.83 5.18
CA ARG A 109 6.06 12.91 4.36
C ARG A 109 5.58 14.10 5.19
N ARG A 110 4.97 13.86 6.35
CA ARG A 110 4.51 14.93 7.26
C ARG A 110 5.70 15.68 7.86
N ARG A 111 6.69 14.95 8.39
CA ARG A 111 7.91 15.55 8.95
C ARG A 111 8.62 16.44 7.92
N SER A 112 8.85 15.94 6.71
CA SER A 112 9.49 16.73 5.64
C SER A 112 8.67 17.97 5.24
N ALA A 113 7.34 17.87 5.24
CA ALA A 113 6.47 19.01 4.95
C ALA A 113 6.53 20.08 6.06
N ASP A 114 6.60 19.66 7.32
CA ASP A 114 6.69 20.58 8.46
C ASP A 114 8.07 21.25 8.54
N ASP A 115 9.15 20.52 8.24
CA ASP A 115 10.50 21.09 8.14
C ASP A 115 10.58 22.14 7.03
N ASN A 116 10.02 21.86 5.85
CA ASN A 116 9.95 22.82 4.75
C ASN A 116 9.13 24.07 5.11
N LYS A 117 8.01 23.91 5.84
CA LYS A 117 7.22 25.06 6.33
C LYS A 117 8.03 25.90 7.33
N ARG A 118 8.75 25.27 8.25
CA ARG A 118 9.62 25.95 9.23
C ARG A 118 10.76 26.72 8.54
N ALA A 119 11.38 26.12 7.53
CA ALA A 119 12.43 26.78 6.73
C ALA A 119 11.88 28.00 5.98
N ARG A 120 10.71 27.89 5.34
CA ARG A 120 10.04 29.03 4.68
C ARG A 120 9.67 30.14 5.66
N ARG A 121 9.19 29.79 6.85
CA ARG A 121 8.79 30.77 7.87
C ARG A 121 9.99 31.55 8.44
N ARG A 122 11.18 30.95 8.46
CA ARG A 122 12.44 31.61 8.82
C ARG A 122 12.99 32.55 7.73
N GLN A 123 12.54 32.40 6.48
CA GLN A 123 12.96 33.24 5.36
C GLN A 123 12.00 34.40 5.07
N LEU A 124 10.86 34.48 5.77
CA LEU A 124 9.96 35.63 5.67
C LEU A 124 10.62 36.85 6.33
N PRO A 125 10.72 38.01 5.65
CA PRO A 125 11.19 39.24 6.26
C PRO A 125 10.31 39.61 7.46
N HIS A 126 10.93 40.07 8.54
CA HIS A 126 10.19 40.72 9.63
C HIS A 126 9.44 41.93 9.02
N PRO A 127 8.14 42.14 9.27
CA PRO A 127 7.51 43.39 8.90
C PRO A 127 8.29 44.52 9.57
N GLU A 128 8.83 45.43 8.76
CA GLU A 128 9.59 46.58 9.23
C GLU A 128 8.76 47.33 10.27
N SER A 129 9.37 47.59 11.42
CA SER A 129 8.88 48.56 12.38
C SER A 129 8.92 49.93 11.72
N GLU A 130 7.81 50.36 11.11
CA GLU A 130 7.63 51.76 10.69
C GLU A 130 7.67 52.67 11.91
N GLY A 131 8.84 53.28 12.10
CA GLY A 131 9.04 54.69 12.43
C GLY A 131 8.19 55.28 13.56
N ALA A 132 8.80 55.40 14.73
CA ALA A 132 8.49 56.50 15.62
C ALA A 132 8.72 57.84 14.88
N THR A 133 7.71 58.71 14.85
CA THR A 133 7.94 60.17 14.73
C THR A 133 7.16 60.84 15.84
N THR A 134 7.91 61.21 16.88
CA THR A 134 7.56 62.18 17.90
C THR A 134 7.28 63.54 17.26
N MET A 135 6.11 64.11 17.52
CA MET A 135 5.79 65.52 17.22
C MET A 135 6.08 66.36 18.47
N PRO A 136 6.92 67.41 18.42
CA PRO A 136 6.98 68.41 19.48
C PRO A 136 5.97 69.55 19.21
N SER A 137 5.41 70.10 20.29
CA SER A 137 4.73 71.41 20.32
C SER A 137 5.51 72.36 21.21
#